data_AF-A0A7S3NJH3-F1
#
_entry.id   AF-A0A7S3NJH3-F1
#
_cell.length_a   1.000
_cell.length_b   1.000
_cell.length_c   1.000
_cell.angle_alpha   90.00
_cell.angle_beta   90.00
_cell.angle_gamma   90.00
#
_symmetry.space_group_name_H-M   'P 1'
#
loop_
_entity.id
_entity.type
_entity.pdbx_description
1 polymer ?
#
loop_
_entity_poly.entity_id
_entity_poly.type
_entity_poly.pdbx_seq_one_letter_code
_entity_poly.pdbx_strand_id
1 'polypeptide(L)'
;NVKLPDNIYLAAAINPVRRRSKASTLTPGFAYRSGGRELAELVYRVNPLPLAMERESFDFGSLSLLAEEAYILRMVQSRVSSRKWKNLEIRSAANAIIACATVVREIDGDVSAVSLRDASR
;
A
#
# COMPACT_ATOMS: atom_id res chain seq x y z
N ASN A 1 -19.99 27.57 13.80
CA ASN A 1 -18.51 27.45 13.69
C ASN A 1 -17.96 26.87 14.96
N VAL A 2 -17.57 25.59 14.94
CA VAL A 2 -16.87 24.94 16.05
C VAL A 2 -15.40 25.33 15.94
N LYS A 3 -14.85 25.96 16.98
CA LYS A 3 -13.43 26.31 17.04
C LYS A 3 -12.68 25.13 17.67
N LEU A 4 -11.65 24.63 17.01
CA LEU A 4 -10.79 23.61 17.60
C LEU A 4 -10.00 24.22 18.76
N PRO A 5 -9.84 23.50 19.88
CA PRO A 5 -8.92 23.88 20.96
C PRO A 5 -7.48 24.04 20.46
N ASP A 6 -6.73 24.96 21.08
CA ASP A 6 -5.37 25.34 20.65
C ASP A 6 -4.34 24.20 20.74
N ASN A 7 -4.65 23.13 21.45
CA ASN A 7 -3.80 21.95 21.63
C ASN A 7 -4.16 20.78 20.70
N ILE A 8 -5.01 20.99 19.69
CA ILE A 8 -5.33 19.97 18.69
C ILE A 8 -4.65 20.31 17.36
N TYR A 9 -3.81 19.38 16.90
CA TYR A 9 -3.17 19.44 15.59
C TYR A 9 -3.85 18.47 14.63
N LEU A 10 -4.11 18.93 13.41
CA LEU A 10 -4.64 18.09 12.34
C LEU A 10 -3.49 17.66 11.43
N ALA A 11 -3.34 16.35 11.27
CA ALA A 11 -2.46 15.76 10.27
C ALA A 11 -3.33 15.00 9.25
N ALA A 12 -2.99 15.15 7.98
CA ALA A 12 -3.63 14.44 6.88
C ALA A 12 -2.58 13.63 6.12
N ALA A 13 -2.96 12.44 5.68
CA ALA A 13 -2.18 11.61 4.77
C ALA A 13 -2.97 11.48 3.46
N ILE A 14 -2.27 11.63 2.34
CA ILE A 14 -2.85 11.55 1.00
C ILE A 14 -2.13 10.47 0.20
N ASN A 15 -2.88 9.78 -0.67
CA ASN A 15 -2.29 8.80 -1.58
C ASN A 15 -1.81 9.51 -2.85
N PRO A 16 -0.69 9.06 -3.46
CA PRO A 16 -0.19 9.66 -4.70
C PRO A 16 -1.12 9.39 -5.88
N VAL A 17 -1.24 10.38 -6.77
CA VAL A 17 -1.98 10.25 -8.03
C VAL A 17 -1.10 9.53 -9.04
N ARG A 18 -1.26 8.20 -9.18
CA ARG A 18 -0.52 7.39 -10.15
C ARG A 18 -1.47 6.60 -11.03
N ARG A 19 -1.18 6.56 -12.33
CA ARG A 19 -1.86 5.71 -13.32
C ARG A 19 -1.25 4.31 -13.30
N ARG A 20 -2.06 3.30 -13.58
CA ARG A 20 -1.60 1.92 -13.75
C ARG A 20 -0.79 1.82 -15.05
N SER A 21 0.39 1.20 -14.97
CA SER A 21 1.31 1.01 -16.10
C SER A 21 0.73 0.07 -17.16
N LYS A 22 0.05 -0.99 -16.71
CA LYS A 22 -0.81 -1.82 -17.55
C LYS A 22 -2.22 -1.23 -17.50
N ALA A 23 -2.69 -0.68 -18.61
CA ALA A 23 -4.13 -0.49 -18.79
C ALA A 23 -4.74 -1.87 -18.62
N SER A 24 -5.37 -2.13 -17.47
CA SER A 24 -6.12 -3.37 -17.30
C SER A 24 -7.15 -3.36 -18.41
N THR A 25 -6.98 -4.19 -19.42
CA THR A 25 -8.02 -4.56 -20.38
C THR A 25 -9.09 -5.30 -19.58
N LEU A 26 -9.83 -4.52 -18.79
CA LEU A 26 -10.94 -4.96 -17.97
C LEU A 26 -12.07 -5.33 -18.92
N THR A 27 -12.19 -6.62 -19.20
CA THR A 27 -13.51 -7.23 -19.32
C THR A 27 -13.57 -8.51 -18.48
N PRO A 28 -13.68 -8.41 -17.15
CA PRO A 28 -14.39 -9.42 -16.40
C PRO A 28 -15.90 -9.16 -16.58
N GLY A 29 -16.49 -9.68 -17.67
CA GLY A 29 -17.94 -9.70 -17.87
C GLY A 29 -18.63 -8.34 -18.13
N PHE A 30 -19.97 -8.35 -17.97
CA PHE A 30 -20.94 -7.33 -18.45
C PHE A 30 -20.43 -5.88 -18.32
N ALA A 31 -20.40 -5.22 -19.47
CA ALA A 31 -19.77 -3.92 -19.72
C ALA A 31 -19.95 -2.88 -18.61
N TYR A 32 -18.82 -2.35 -18.14
CA TYR A 32 -18.71 -1.29 -17.16
C TYR A 32 -19.47 -0.03 -17.65
N ARG A 33 -20.59 0.31 -17.01
CA ARG A 33 -21.42 1.49 -17.35
C ARG A 33 -20.67 2.77 -16.98
N SER A 34 -19.95 3.33 -17.96
CA SER A 34 -19.59 4.74 -18.28
C SER A 34 -19.45 5.86 -17.23
N GLY A 35 -19.51 5.62 -15.91
CA GLY A 35 -19.53 6.65 -14.88
C GLY A 35 -18.29 6.74 -13.97
N GLY A 36 -17.14 6.21 -14.40
CA GLY A 36 -15.94 6.19 -13.54
C GLY A 36 -14.67 5.62 -14.19
N ARG A 37 -14.58 5.66 -15.53
CA ARG A 37 -13.42 5.10 -16.27
C ARG A 37 -12.10 5.72 -15.83
N GLU A 38 -12.07 7.04 -15.63
CA GLU A 38 -10.83 7.76 -15.34
C GLU A 38 -10.23 7.41 -13.97
N LEU A 39 -11.06 7.24 -12.93
CA LEU A 39 -10.57 6.80 -11.61
C LEU A 39 -10.18 5.32 -11.59
N ALA A 40 -10.73 4.51 -12.50
CA ALA A 40 -10.35 3.09 -12.62
C ALA A 40 -8.96 2.91 -13.23
N GLU A 41 -8.46 3.89 -13.98
CA GLU A 41 -7.10 3.92 -14.52
C GLU A 41 -6.03 4.23 -13.45
N LEU A 42 -6.45 4.76 -12.29
CA LEU A 42 -5.54 5.08 -11.19
C LEU A 42 -5.27 3.85 -10.31
N VAL A 43 -4.06 3.80 -9.74
CA VAL A 43 -3.67 2.80 -8.73
C VAL A 43 -4.55 2.97 -7.49
N TYR A 44 -4.67 4.22 -7.02
CA TYR A 44 -5.59 4.63 -5.96
C TYR A 44 -6.70 5.49 -6.54
N ARG A 45 -7.95 5.25 -6.13
CA ARG A 45 -9.09 6.09 -6.50
C ARG A 45 -9.06 7.38 -5.68
N VAL A 46 -8.38 8.39 -6.18
CA VAL A 46 -8.17 9.68 -5.52
C VAL A 46 -8.75 10.82 -6.36
N ASN A 47 -9.21 11.87 -5.69
CA ASN A 47 -9.58 13.13 -6.33
C ASN A 47 -8.37 14.08 -6.37
N PRO A 48 -8.36 15.07 -7.28
CA PRO A 48 -7.35 16.12 -7.28
C PRO A 48 -7.27 16.84 -5.93
N LEU A 49 -6.05 17.15 -5.50
CA LEU A 49 -5.82 17.90 -4.27
C LEU A 49 -6.13 19.40 -4.50
N PRO A 50 -6.73 20.11 -3.54
CA PRO A 50 -6.85 21.56 -3.64
C PRO A 50 -5.47 22.23 -3.69
N LEU A 51 -5.30 23.23 -4.56
CA LEU A 51 -4.05 23.97 -4.75
C LEU A 51 -3.41 24.49 -3.45
N ALA A 52 -4.24 24.91 -2.49
CA ALA A 52 -3.76 25.39 -1.19
C ALA A 52 -3.04 24.31 -0.38
N MET A 53 -3.43 23.04 -0.54
CA MET A 53 -2.83 21.90 0.17
C MET A 53 -1.61 21.33 -0.55
N GLU A 54 -1.43 21.57 -1.86
CA GLU A 54 -0.25 21.10 -2.60
C GLU A 54 1.04 21.67 -2.00
N ARG A 55 1.03 22.95 -1.62
CA ARG A 55 2.20 23.63 -1.02
C ARG A 55 2.55 23.13 0.38
N GLU A 56 1.57 22.59 1.09
CA GLU A 56 1.72 22.07 2.45
C GLU A 56 1.98 20.56 2.46
N SER A 57 1.93 19.91 1.29
CA SER A 57 2.17 18.49 1.14
C SER A 57 3.66 18.19 1.03
N PHE A 58 4.09 17.07 1.60
CA PHE A 58 5.46 16.60 1.50
C PHE A 58 5.47 15.08 1.27
N ASP A 59 6.47 14.62 0.52
CA ASP A 59 6.64 13.21 0.21
C ASP A 59 7.52 12.53 1.26
N PHE A 60 6.97 11.52 1.93
CA PHE A 60 7.72 10.68 2.87
C PHE A 60 8.62 9.66 2.17
N GLY A 61 8.53 9.55 0.85
CA GLY A 61 9.21 8.56 0.03
C GLY A 61 8.55 7.19 0.12
N SER A 62 9.26 6.19 -0.40
CA SER A 62 8.86 4.79 -0.35
C SER A 62 9.61 4.04 0.74
N LEU A 63 8.97 2.99 1.26
CA LEU A 63 9.62 2.06 2.17
C LEU A 63 10.75 1.33 1.42
N SER A 64 11.95 1.31 2.00
CA SER A 64 13.06 0.55 1.41
C SER A 64 12.81 -0.95 1.55
N LEU A 65 13.37 -1.73 0.62
CA LEU A 65 13.26 -3.19 0.65
C LEU A 65 13.77 -3.77 1.98
N LEU A 66 14.91 -3.28 2.48
CA LEU A 66 15.47 -3.73 3.76
C LEU A 66 14.54 -3.45 4.94
N ALA A 67 13.90 -2.27 4.96
CA ALA A 67 12.95 -1.93 6.01
C ALA A 67 11.69 -2.79 5.91
N GLU A 68 11.19 -3.01 4.69
CA GLU A 68 10.04 -3.88 4.44
C GLU A 68 10.28 -5.32 4.90
N GLU A 69 11.42 -5.90 4.53
CA GLU A 69 11.82 -7.25 4.98
C GLU A 69 11.88 -7.34 6.51
N ALA A 70 12.44 -6.32 7.17
CA ALA A 70 12.48 -6.24 8.63
C ALA A 70 11.07 -6.17 9.25
N TYR A 71 10.15 -5.42 8.64
CA TYR A 71 8.76 -5.36 9.08
C TYR A 71 8.07 -6.72 8.93
N ILE A 72 8.20 -7.38 7.76
CA ILE A 72 7.60 -8.69 7.52
C ILE A 72 8.14 -9.71 8.52
N LEU A 73 9.45 -9.74 8.75
CA LEU A 73 10.06 -10.62 9.75
C LEU A 73 9.46 -10.39 11.13
N ARG A 74 9.32 -9.12 11.56
CA ARG A 74 8.72 -8.77 12.85
C ARG A 74 7.24 -9.14 12.94
N MET A 75 6.49 -9.02 11.83
CA MET A 75 5.09 -9.45 11.76
C MET A 75 4.94 -10.95 11.93
N VAL A 76 5.79 -11.74 11.24
CA VAL A 76 5.80 -13.20 11.40
C VAL A 76 6.15 -13.58 12.84
N GLN A 77 7.23 -13.02 13.40
CA GLN A 77 7.63 -13.23 14.79
C GLN A 77 6.50 -12.93 15.77
N SER A 78 5.80 -11.81 15.60
CA SER A 78 4.68 -11.42 16.45
C SER A 78 3.53 -12.43 16.36
N ARG A 79 3.18 -12.89 15.15
CA ARG A 79 2.08 -13.85 14.91
C ARG A 79 2.35 -15.23 15.49
N VAL A 80 3.61 -15.67 15.52
CA VAL A 80 3.98 -17.00 16.03
C VAL A 80 4.60 -16.97 17.42
N SER A 81 4.60 -15.82 18.10
CA SER A 81 5.23 -15.63 19.42
C SER A 81 4.76 -16.62 20.49
N SER A 82 3.51 -17.07 20.43
CA SER A 82 2.94 -18.09 21.34
C SER A 82 3.24 -19.54 20.91
N ARG A 83 3.87 -19.73 19.76
CA ARG A 83 4.22 -21.03 19.19
C ARG A 83 5.72 -21.29 19.34
N LYS A 84 6.11 -22.56 19.44
CA LYS A 84 7.54 -22.97 19.55
C LYS A 84 8.25 -22.99 18.19
N TRP A 85 8.04 -21.95 17.38
CA TRP A 85 8.74 -21.82 16.10
C TRP A 85 10.21 -21.46 16.34
N LYS A 86 11.10 -22.20 15.69
CA LYS A 86 12.53 -21.91 15.63
C LYS A 86 12.78 -20.72 14.72
N ASN A 87 13.91 -20.05 14.93
CA ASN A 87 14.34 -18.92 14.11
C ASN A 87 14.40 -19.22 12.61
N LEU A 88 14.72 -20.47 12.23
CA LEU A 88 14.75 -20.89 10.84
C LEU A 88 13.33 -20.87 10.22
N GLU A 89 12.35 -21.42 10.91
CA GLU A 89 10.95 -21.50 10.44
C GLU A 89 10.34 -20.09 10.28
N ILE A 90 10.63 -19.21 11.23
CA ILE A 90 10.23 -17.79 11.17
C ILE A 90 10.82 -17.11 9.93
N ARG A 91 12.13 -17.27 9.69
CA ARG A 91 12.79 -16.67 8.52
C ARG A 91 12.28 -17.26 7.22
N SER A 92 12.08 -18.57 7.14
CA SER A 92 11.54 -19.23 5.95
C SER A 92 10.14 -18.73 5.60
N ALA A 93 9.27 -18.55 6.59
CA ALA A 93 7.94 -17.99 6.36
C ALA A 93 8.00 -16.52 5.92
N ALA A 94 8.85 -15.70 6.55
CA ALA A 94 9.05 -14.32 6.14
C ALA A 94 9.56 -14.23 4.68
N ASN A 95 10.58 -15.03 4.34
CA ASN A 95 11.15 -15.08 2.99
C ASN A 95 10.13 -15.53 1.94
N ALA A 96 9.26 -16.49 2.26
CA ALA A 96 8.19 -16.92 1.38
C ALA A 96 7.20 -15.77 1.11
N ILE A 97 6.81 -15.01 2.13
CA ILE A 97 5.92 -13.84 1.98
C ILE A 97 6.59 -12.76 1.13
N ILE A 98 7.86 -12.45 1.39
CA ILE A 98 8.65 -11.48 0.62
C ILE A 98 8.71 -11.91 -0.85
N ALA A 99 9.04 -13.17 -1.13
CA ALA A 99 9.11 -13.70 -2.49
C ALA A 99 7.77 -13.58 -3.23
N CYS A 100 6.66 -13.95 -2.57
CA CYS A 100 5.32 -13.77 -3.13
C CYS A 100 5.03 -12.28 -3.44
N ALA A 101 5.33 -11.37 -2.53
CA ALA A 101 5.11 -9.94 -2.73
C ALA A 101 5.94 -9.40 -3.91
N THR A 102 7.20 -9.81 -4.03
CA THR A 102 8.08 -9.45 -5.14
C THR A 102 7.51 -9.93 -6.47
N VAL A 103 7.09 -11.20 -6.57
CA VAL A 103 6.51 -11.75 -7.80
C VAL A 103 5.25 -11.00 -8.22
N VAL A 104 4.36 -10.67 -7.28
CA VAL A 104 3.14 -9.90 -7.62
C VAL A 104 3.49 -8.51 -8.16
N ARG A 105 4.46 -7.82 -7.53
CA ARG A 105 4.92 -6.49 -8.00
C ARG A 105 5.53 -6.54 -9.40
N GLU A 106 6.29 -7.58 -9.70
CA GLU A 106 6.87 -7.81 -11.03
C GLU A 106 5.79 -8.07 -12.07
N ILE A 107 4.80 -8.90 -11.75
CA ILE A 107 3.68 -9.22 -12.65
C ILE A 107 2.81 -7.99 -12.90
N ASP A 108 2.45 -7.24 -11.85
CA ASP A 108 1.57 -6.08 -11.97
C ASP A 108 2.32 -4.85 -12.51
N GLY A 109 3.65 -4.82 -12.39
CA GLY A 109 4.48 -3.67 -12.75
C GLY A 109 4.20 -2.45 -11.86
N ASP A 110 3.83 -2.69 -10.60
CA ASP A 110 3.60 -1.65 -9.59
C ASP A 110 4.12 -2.11 -8.21
N VAL A 111 5.03 -1.33 -7.66
CA VAL A 111 5.58 -1.49 -6.29
C VAL A 111 4.49 -1.50 -5.23
N SER A 112 3.37 -0.82 -5.45
CA SER A 112 2.26 -0.73 -4.49
C SER A 112 1.21 -1.82 -4.64
N ALA A 113 1.42 -2.80 -5.53
CA ALA A 113 0.49 -3.92 -5.73
C ALA A 113 0.29 -4.76 -4.46
N VAL A 114 1.32 -4.82 -3.61
CA VAL A 114 1.29 -5.53 -2.32
C VAL A 114 1.80 -4.61 -1.22
N SER A 115 1.06 -4.56 -0.11
CA SER A 115 1.42 -3.79 1.08
C SER A 115 1.76 -4.70 2.27
N LEU A 116 2.40 -4.14 3.30
CA LEU A 116 2.58 -4.81 4.58
C LEU A 116 1.27 -5.28 5.22
N ARG A 117 0.13 -4.67 4.87
CA ARG A 117 -1.18 -5.14 5.32
C ARG A 117 -1.53 -6.49 4.72
N ASP A 118 -1.18 -6.72 3.46
CA ASP A 118 -1.43 -7.99 2.77
C ASP A 118 -0.51 -9.08 3.31
N ALA A 119 0.76 -8.77 3.54
CA ALA A 119 1.71 -9.64 4.24
C ALA A 119 1.23 -10.01 5.66
N SER A 120 0.54 -9.08 6.32
CA SER A 120 -0.01 -9.26 7.66
C SER A 120 -1.35 -9.99 7.69
N ARG A 121 -1.99 -10.32 6.56
CA ARG A 121 -3.22 -11.13 6.55
C ARG A 121 -2.86 -12.62 6.60
#